data_AF-A0A9X6AEJ8-F1
#
_entry.id   AF-A0A9X6AEJ8-F1
#
_cell.length_a   1.000
_cell.length_b   1.000
_cell.length_c   1.000
_cell.angle_alpha   90.00
_cell.angle_beta   90.00
_cell.angle_gamma   90.00
#
_symmetry.space_group_name_H-M   'P 1'
#
loop_
_entity.id
_entity.type
_entity.pdbx_description
1 polymer ?
#
loop_
_entity_poly.entity_id
_entity_poly.type
_entity_poly.pdbx_seq_one_letter_code
_entity_poly.pdbx_strand_id
1 'polypeptide(L)'
;SGDTDDVQRKIDTAGGRLSAALAEVKRRAPKARVYVVGYPAILPAQGTGCADDLTLAPADATYLNDKEQQLNAVLRKRAQDAGAGSVDTYKPSVGRDACAGRDTRWIEPLLPSLPAAPMHPNERGARGMADAVLSAVGAPR
;
A
#
# COMPACT_ATOMS: atom_id res chain seq x y z
N SER A 1 25.04 -10.70 16.46
CA SER A 1 25.14 -9.73 15.36
C SER A 1 24.33 -10.33 14.24
N GLY A 2 23.13 -9.88 13.89
CA GLY A 2 22.70 -8.50 13.69
C GLY A 2 22.36 -8.26 12.22
N ASP A 3 21.86 -9.27 11.50
CA ASP A 3 21.41 -9.09 10.12
C ASP A 3 20.05 -8.40 10.15
N THR A 4 20.06 -7.08 9.95
CA THR A 4 18.84 -6.33 9.71
C THR A 4 18.18 -6.91 8.47
N ASP A 5 16.98 -7.45 8.59
CA ASP A 5 16.15 -7.95 7.50
C ASP A 5 16.29 -7.11 6.21
N ASP A 6 16.70 -7.75 5.12
CA ASP A 6 16.90 -7.13 3.80
C ASP A 6 15.67 -6.33 3.32
N VAL A 7 14.46 -6.78 3.66
CA VAL A 7 13.22 -6.08 3.35
C VAL A 7 13.11 -4.81 4.18
N GLN A 8 13.51 -4.84 5.45
CA GLN A 8 13.54 -3.63 6.29
C GLN A 8 14.48 -2.57 5.70
N ARG A 9 15.70 -2.97 5.28
CA ARG A 9 16.63 -2.03 4.65
C ARG A 9 16.08 -1.41 3.37
N LYS A 10 15.32 -2.18 2.58
CA LYS A 10 14.62 -1.68 1.38
C LYS A 10 13.52 -0.68 1.74
N ILE A 11 12.74 -0.93 2.80
CA ILE A 11 11.72 -0.01 3.30
C ILE A 11 12.37 1.31 3.75
N ASP A 12 13.45 1.25 4.51
CA ASP A 12 14.17 2.43 4.99
C ASP A 12 14.75 3.24 3.81
N THR A 13 15.31 2.55 2.82
CA THR A 13 15.80 3.15 1.58
C THR A 13 14.67 3.83 0.81
N ALA A 14 13.51 3.19 0.69
CA ALA A 14 12.32 3.78 0.06
C ALA A 14 11.87 5.05 0.80
N GLY A 15 11.89 5.03 2.13
CA GLY A 15 11.61 6.21 2.95
C GLY A 15 12.58 7.36 2.67
N GLY A 16 13.87 7.10 2.58
CA GLY A 16 14.87 8.12 2.22
C GLY A 16 14.64 8.72 0.83
N ARG A 17 14.33 7.87 -0.16
CA ARG A 17 14.00 8.31 -1.52
C ARG A 17 12.72 9.14 -1.59
N LEU A 18 11.70 8.78 -0.81
CA LEU A 18 10.47 9.57 -0.71
C LEU A 18 10.75 10.95 -0.12
N SER A 19 11.55 11.06 0.94
CA SER A 19 11.93 12.36 1.51
C SER A 19 12.61 13.26 0.47
N ALA A 20 13.55 12.70 -0.31
CA ALA A 20 14.22 13.44 -1.37
C ALA A 20 13.24 13.89 -2.47
N ALA A 21 12.31 13.02 -2.88
CA ALA A 21 11.28 13.34 -3.85
C ALA A 21 10.34 14.46 -3.35
N LEU A 22 9.88 14.40 -2.11
CA LEU A 22 9.01 15.42 -1.51
C LEU A 22 9.71 16.78 -1.39
N ALA A 23 11.00 16.80 -1.04
CA ALA A 23 11.79 18.02 -1.03
C ALA A 23 11.86 18.66 -2.43
N GLU A 24 12.04 17.85 -3.48
CA GLU A 24 12.11 18.34 -4.85
C GLU A 24 10.74 18.83 -5.36
N VAL A 25 9.65 18.16 -5.00
CA VAL A 25 8.29 18.63 -5.29
C VAL A 25 8.06 20.00 -4.63
N LYS A 26 8.42 20.16 -3.35
CA LYS A 26 8.29 21.43 -2.63
C LYS A 26 9.13 22.54 -3.29
N ARG A 27 10.33 22.22 -3.75
CA ARG A 27 11.21 23.19 -4.45
C ARG A 27 10.62 23.64 -5.78
N ARG A 28 10.05 22.73 -6.58
CA ARG A 28 9.49 23.03 -7.90
C ARG A 28 8.09 23.62 -7.85
N ALA A 29 7.30 23.24 -6.85
CA ALA A 29 5.90 23.63 -6.70
C ALA A 29 5.59 24.06 -5.25
N PRO A 30 6.15 25.19 -4.78
CA PRO A 30 6.08 25.60 -3.38
C PRO A 30 4.66 25.90 -2.87
N LYS A 31 3.68 26.05 -3.77
CA LYS A 31 2.27 26.29 -3.45
C LYS A 31 1.38 25.04 -3.61
N ALA A 32 1.94 23.90 -4.03
CA ALA A 32 1.15 22.69 -4.24
C ALA A 32 0.71 22.07 -2.91
N ARG A 33 -0.50 21.53 -2.88
CA ARG A 33 -0.94 20.59 -1.84
C ARG A 33 -0.49 19.20 -2.26
N VAL A 34 0.39 18.59 -1.46
CA VAL A 34 0.97 17.28 -1.77
C VAL A 34 0.35 16.22 -0.87
N TYR A 35 0.03 15.06 -1.44
CA TYR A 35 -0.51 13.91 -0.73
C TYR A 35 0.27 12.65 -1.11
N VAL A 36 0.66 11.87 -0.10
CA VAL A 36 1.28 10.54 -0.29
C VAL A 36 0.20 9.50 -0.06
N VAL A 37 -0.07 8.68 -1.08
CA VAL A 37 -1.06 7.60 -1.02
C VAL A 37 -0.36 6.32 -0.55
N GLY A 38 -0.90 5.70 0.50
CA GLY A 38 -0.44 4.41 0.97
C GLY A 38 -0.86 3.25 0.06
N TYR A 39 -0.35 2.06 0.35
CA TYR A 39 -0.76 0.81 -0.28
C TYR A 39 -2.00 0.22 0.41
N PRO A 40 -2.97 -0.33 -0.36
CA PRO A 40 -4.05 -1.15 0.19
C PRO A 40 -3.50 -2.45 0.77
N ALA A 41 -4.26 -3.16 1.59
CA ALA A 41 -3.90 -4.49 2.08
C ALA A 41 -3.79 -5.48 0.91
N ILE A 42 -2.57 -5.94 0.63
CA ILE A 42 -2.28 -6.90 -0.44
C ILE A 42 -2.58 -8.32 0.04
N LEU A 43 -2.23 -8.62 1.28
CA LEU A 43 -2.38 -9.94 1.92
C LEU A 43 -3.20 -9.80 3.21
N PRO A 44 -3.89 -10.87 3.66
CA PRO A 44 -4.62 -10.84 4.91
C PRO A 44 -3.65 -10.78 6.10
N ALA A 45 -4.13 -10.22 7.23
CA ALA A 45 -3.35 -10.12 8.46
C ALA A 45 -3.00 -11.50 9.05
N GLN A 46 -3.83 -12.50 8.79
CA GLN A 46 -3.50 -13.91 9.03
C GLN A 46 -3.39 -14.57 7.66
N GLY A 47 -2.22 -15.11 7.31
CA GLY A 47 -1.99 -15.73 5.99
C GLY A 47 -2.83 -16.99 5.66
N THR A 48 -3.83 -17.32 6.48
CA THR A 48 -4.78 -18.41 6.24
C THR A 48 -5.65 -18.12 5.02
N GLY A 49 -5.86 -19.12 4.15
CA GLY A 49 -6.71 -18.98 2.96
C GLY A 49 -6.01 -18.49 1.69
N CYS A 50 -4.71 -18.16 1.76
CA CYS A 50 -3.94 -17.68 0.59
C CYS A 50 -3.20 -18.76 -0.20
N ALA A 51 -3.21 -20.01 0.26
CA ALA A 51 -2.33 -21.04 -0.29
C ALA A 51 -2.64 -21.36 -1.76
N ASP A 52 -3.93 -21.45 -2.12
CA ASP A 52 -4.38 -21.82 -3.46
C ASP A 52 -4.20 -20.69 -4.48
N ASP A 53 -4.35 -19.44 -4.05
CA ASP A 53 -4.30 -18.26 -4.95
C ASP A 53 -2.88 -17.72 -5.16
N LEU A 54 -1.99 -17.88 -4.17
CA LEU A 54 -0.67 -17.22 -4.16
C LEU A 54 0.51 -18.17 -3.99
N THR A 55 0.29 -19.46 -3.72
CA THR A 55 1.37 -20.43 -3.42
C THR A 55 2.32 -19.95 -2.31
N LEU A 56 1.81 -19.14 -1.37
CA LEU A 56 2.56 -18.62 -0.23
C LEU A 56 2.28 -19.46 1.01
N ALA A 57 3.31 -19.74 1.80
CA ALA A 57 3.10 -20.28 3.13
C ALA A 57 2.37 -19.24 4.00
N PRO A 58 1.48 -19.65 4.92
CA PRO A 58 0.76 -18.71 5.79
C PRO A 58 1.68 -17.78 6.60
N ALA A 59 2.86 -18.28 6.99
CA ALA A 59 3.87 -17.50 7.69
C ALA A 59 4.47 -16.40 6.79
N ASP A 60 4.77 -16.73 5.53
CA ASP A 60 5.30 -15.76 4.56
C ASP A 60 4.26 -14.68 4.25
N ALA A 61 2.99 -15.06 4.09
CA ALA A 61 1.92 -14.09 3.85
C ALA A 61 1.74 -13.12 5.04
N THR A 62 1.81 -13.64 6.26
CA THR A 62 1.78 -12.81 7.48
C THR A 62 2.99 -11.88 7.55
N TYR A 63 4.20 -12.40 7.29
CA TYR A 63 5.43 -11.60 7.26
C TYR A 63 5.36 -10.48 6.22
N LEU A 64 4.89 -10.77 5.01
CA LEU A 64 4.75 -9.78 3.94
C LEU A 64 3.69 -8.72 4.27
N ASN A 65 2.58 -9.10 4.91
CA ASN A 65 1.60 -8.15 5.42
C ASN A 65 2.20 -7.20 6.48
N ASP A 66 3.00 -7.72 7.42
CA ASP A 66 3.69 -6.90 8.41
C ASP A 66 4.66 -5.91 7.75
N LYS A 67 5.36 -6.34 6.69
CA LYS A 67 6.26 -5.47 5.91
C LYS A 67 5.53 -4.39 5.13
N GLU A 68 4.37 -4.70 4.56
CA GLU A 68 3.51 -3.70 3.94
C GLU A 68 3.05 -2.64 4.96
N GLN A 69 2.63 -3.06 6.14
CA GLN A 69 2.23 -2.13 7.20
C GLN A 69 3.41 -1.24 7.66
N GLN A 70 4.60 -1.81 7.79
CA GLN A 70 5.83 -1.07 8.10
C GLN A 70 6.16 -0.06 6.98
N LEU A 71 6.04 -0.45 5.71
CA LEU A 71 6.20 0.45 4.57
C LEU A 71 5.19 1.60 4.65
N ASN A 72 3.90 1.32 4.81
CA ASN A 72 2.85 2.34 4.93
C ASN A 72 3.10 3.30 6.11
N ALA A 73 3.61 2.79 7.24
CA ALA A 73 3.99 3.63 8.37
C ALA A 73 5.15 4.57 8.02
N VAL A 74 6.19 4.08 7.32
CA VAL A 74 7.30 4.92 6.84
C VAL A 74 6.81 5.97 5.85
N LEU A 75 6.00 5.60 4.85
CA LEU A 75 5.46 6.54 3.87
C LEU A 75 4.67 7.67 4.55
N ARG A 76 3.76 7.32 5.47
CA ARG A 76 2.99 8.28 6.27
C ARG A 76 3.89 9.20 7.08
N LYS A 77 4.90 8.65 7.76
CA LYS A 77 5.85 9.46 8.54
C LYS A 77 6.61 10.45 7.65
N ARG A 78 7.12 10.02 6.50
CA ARG A 78 7.84 10.91 5.57
C ARG A 78 6.95 11.99 4.96
N ALA A 79 5.69 11.66 4.69
CA ALA A 79 4.71 12.66 4.27
C ALA A 79 4.52 13.74 5.34
N GLN A 80 4.29 13.33 6.60
CA GLN A 80 4.12 14.23 7.74
C GLN A 80 5.35 15.10 7.99
N ASP A 81 6.55 14.50 8.00
CA ASP A 81 7.82 15.21 8.18
C ASP A 81 8.02 16.29 7.09
N ALA A 82 7.48 16.09 5.88
CA ALA A 82 7.54 17.04 4.77
C ALA A 82 6.39 18.08 4.74
N GLY A 83 5.40 17.96 5.63
CA GLY A 83 4.17 18.76 5.60
C GLY A 83 3.19 18.37 4.49
N ALA A 84 3.30 17.17 3.94
CA ALA A 84 2.35 16.60 2.99
C ALA A 84 1.23 15.85 3.71
N GLY A 85 0.07 15.73 3.07
CA GLY A 85 -1.01 14.86 3.53
C GLY A 85 -0.69 13.38 3.32
N SER A 86 -1.28 12.50 4.12
CA SER A 86 -1.22 11.04 3.95
C SER A 86 -2.60 10.48 3.67
N VAL A 87 -2.73 9.61 2.67
CA VAL A 87 -4.00 8.92 2.34
C VAL A 87 -3.88 7.45 2.74
N ASP A 88 -4.74 7.01 3.67
CA ASP A 88 -4.82 5.62 4.10
C ASP A 88 -5.77 4.84 3.18
N THR A 89 -5.19 3.95 2.39
CA THR A 89 -5.90 2.99 1.53
C THR A 89 -5.91 1.58 2.13
N TYR A 90 -5.09 1.32 3.15
CA TYR A 90 -4.97 0.02 3.81
C TYR A 90 -6.24 -0.29 4.59
N LYS A 91 -6.62 0.58 5.54
CA LYS A 91 -7.78 0.36 6.40
C LYS A 91 -9.10 0.04 5.65
N PRO A 92 -9.50 0.79 4.59
CA PRO A 92 -10.73 0.46 3.86
C PRO A 92 -10.65 -0.83 3.03
N SER A 93 -9.44 -1.34 2.77
CA SER A 93 -9.22 -2.55 1.97
C SER A 93 -9.04 -3.83 2.80
N VAL A 94 -9.04 -3.76 4.14
CA VAL A 94 -8.95 -4.95 4.99
C VAL A 94 -10.10 -5.92 4.68
N GLY A 95 -9.76 -7.20 4.48
CA GLY A 95 -10.70 -8.24 4.05
C GLY A 95 -11.02 -8.22 2.54
N ARG A 96 -10.29 -7.40 1.77
CA ARG A 96 -10.37 -7.29 0.31
C ARG A 96 -9.01 -7.50 -0.34
N ASP A 97 -8.10 -8.15 0.37
CA ASP A 97 -6.78 -8.58 -0.10
C ASP A 97 -6.88 -9.62 -1.23
N ALA A 98 -5.73 -10.04 -1.76
CA ALA A 98 -5.64 -10.95 -2.90
C ALA A 98 -6.26 -12.34 -2.66
N CYS A 99 -6.46 -12.72 -1.39
CA CYS A 99 -6.99 -14.02 -0.98
C CYS A 99 -8.49 -13.97 -0.66
N ALA A 100 -9.09 -12.78 -0.73
CA ALA A 100 -10.54 -12.65 -0.67
C ALA A 100 -11.18 -13.20 -1.95
N GLY A 101 -12.44 -13.64 -1.84
CA GLY A 101 -13.19 -14.16 -2.97
C GLY A 101 -13.22 -13.18 -4.15
N ARG A 102 -13.26 -13.73 -5.38
CA ARG A 102 -13.18 -12.97 -6.64
C ARG A 102 -14.10 -11.75 -6.70
N ASP A 103 -15.28 -11.80 -6.10
CA ASP A 103 -16.25 -10.70 -6.17
C ASP A 103 -16.09 -9.65 -5.05
N THR A 104 -15.22 -9.92 -4.07
CA THR A 104 -14.93 -9.04 -2.93
C THR A 104 -13.57 -8.36 -3.06
N ARG A 105 -12.55 -9.09 -3.53
CA ARG A 105 -11.16 -8.62 -3.53
C ARG A 105 -10.97 -7.35 -4.34
N TRP A 106 -10.07 -6.52 -3.83
CA TRP A 106 -9.53 -5.33 -4.46
C TRP A 106 -8.23 -5.64 -5.17
N ILE A 107 -7.42 -6.58 -4.67
CA ILE A 107 -6.14 -6.96 -5.25
C ILE A 107 -6.29 -8.27 -6.01
N GLU A 108 -5.71 -8.37 -7.20
CA GLU A 108 -5.66 -9.64 -7.94
C GLU A 108 -4.48 -10.50 -7.47
N PRO A 109 -4.65 -11.84 -7.43
CA PRO A 109 -3.56 -12.75 -7.09
C PRO A 109 -2.49 -12.82 -8.19
N LEU A 110 -1.49 -13.70 -8.02
CA LEU A 110 -0.41 -13.89 -8.99
C LEU A 110 -0.90 -14.26 -10.39
N LEU A 111 -2.03 -14.96 -10.47
CA LEU A 111 -2.77 -15.25 -11.69
C LEU A 111 -4.11 -14.51 -11.66
N PRO A 112 -4.16 -13.27 -12.18
CA PRO A 112 -5.38 -12.47 -12.17
C PRO A 112 -6.54 -13.16 -12.89
N SER A 113 -7.76 -13.03 -12.35
CA SER A 113 -8.99 -13.43 -13.05
C SER A 113 -9.94 -12.26 -13.35
N LEU A 114 -9.50 -11.04 -13.03
CA LEU A 114 -10.04 -9.77 -13.53
C LEU A 114 -8.90 -8.96 -14.18
N PRO A 115 -9.20 -7.95 -15.03
CA PRO A 115 -8.18 -7.10 -15.64
C PRO A 115 -7.40 -6.29 -14.60
N ALA A 116 -6.21 -6.77 -14.26
CA ALA A 116 -5.19 -6.07 -13.48
C ALA A 116 -3.82 -6.74 -13.72
N ALA A 117 -2.74 -6.06 -13.36
CA ALA A 117 -1.45 -6.73 -13.23
C ALA A 117 -1.46 -7.66 -11.99
N PRO A 118 -0.66 -8.74 -11.98
CA PRO A 118 -0.48 -9.58 -10.80
C PRO A 118 -0.16 -8.75 -9.55
N MET A 119 -0.81 -9.04 -8.42
CA MET A 119 -0.62 -8.34 -7.13
C MET A 119 -1.00 -6.84 -7.15
N HIS A 120 -1.79 -6.39 -8.13
CA HIS A 120 -2.25 -4.99 -8.22
C HIS A 120 -3.77 -4.87 -8.02
N PRO A 121 -4.25 -3.65 -7.70
CA PRO A 121 -5.68 -3.38 -7.63
C PRO A 121 -6.41 -3.67 -8.95
N ASN A 122 -7.55 -4.36 -8.88
CA ASN A 122 -8.55 -4.41 -9.94
C ASN A 122 -9.42 -3.15 -9.93
N GLU A 123 -10.47 -3.11 -10.77
CA GLU A 123 -11.40 -1.96 -10.87
C GLU A 123 -11.97 -1.55 -9.50
N ARG A 124 -12.40 -2.50 -8.66
CA ARG A 124 -12.94 -2.19 -7.33
C ARG A 124 -11.87 -1.64 -6.40
N GLY A 125 -10.66 -2.19 -6.46
CA GLY A 125 -9.52 -1.69 -5.71
C GLY A 125 -9.15 -0.26 -6.11
N ALA A 126 -9.06 0.01 -7.42
CA ALA A 126 -8.81 1.35 -7.95
C ALA A 126 -9.89 2.34 -7.52
N ARG A 127 -11.18 1.96 -7.57
CA ARG A 127 -12.29 2.80 -7.12
C ARG A 127 -12.21 3.09 -5.62
N GLY A 128 -11.96 2.08 -4.81
CA GLY A 128 -11.82 2.24 -3.36
C GLY A 128 -10.64 3.13 -2.97
N MET A 129 -9.51 3.01 -3.66
CA MET A 129 -8.38 3.93 -3.49
C MET A 129 -8.72 5.36 -3.95
N ALA A 130 -9.46 5.51 -5.05
CA ALA A 130 -9.94 6.82 -5.51
C ALA A 130 -10.85 7.48 -4.46
N ASP A 131 -11.78 6.74 -3.86
CA ASP A 131 -12.66 7.24 -2.80
C ASP A 131 -11.87 7.76 -1.59
N ALA A 132 -10.81 7.04 -1.18
CA ALA A 132 -9.92 7.47 -0.11
C ALA A 132 -9.16 8.77 -0.46
N VAL A 133 -8.67 8.88 -1.70
CA VAL A 133 -7.99 10.09 -2.19
C VAL A 133 -8.94 11.27 -2.26
N LEU A 134 -10.12 11.12 -2.87
CA LEU A 134 -11.14 12.16 -2.99
C LEU A 134 -11.55 12.69 -1.61
N SER A 135 -11.75 11.79 -0.64
CA SER A 135 -12.03 12.15 0.75
C SER A 135 -10.89 12.97 1.38
N ALA A 136 -9.63 12.62 1.12
CA ALA A 136 -8.48 13.31 1.72
C ALA A 136 -8.21 14.70 1.12
N VAL A 137 -8.50 14.89 -0.18
CA VAL A 137 -8.33 16.20 -0.83
C VAL A 137 -9.52 17.13 -0.64
N GLY A 138 -10.65 16.61 -0.11
CA GLY A 138 -11.89 17.36 0.13
C GLY A 138 -12.70 17.60 -1.15
N ALA A 139 -12.61 16.69 -2.13
CA ALA A 139 -13.41 16.77 -3.35
C ALA A 139 -14.84 16.27 -3.09
N PRO A 140 -15.87 16.88 -3.70
CA PRO A 140 -17.22 16.33 -3.65
C PRO A 140 -17.24 14.95 -4.32
N ARG A 141 -18.02 14.02 -3.73
CA ARG A 141 -18.30 12.69 -4.30
C ARG A 141 -19.26 12.80 -5.47
#